data_AF-A0A1E5WFE4-F1
#
_entry.id   AF-A0A1E5WFE4-F1
#
_cell.length_a   1.000
_cell.length_b   1.000
_cell.length_c   1.000
_cell.angle_alpha   90.00
_cell.angle_beta   90.00
_cell.angle_gamma   90.00
#
_symmetry.space_group_name_H-M   'P 1'
#
loop_
_entity.id
_entity.type
_entity.pdbx_description
1 polymer ?
#
loop_
_entity_poly.entity_id
_entity_poly.type
_entity_poly.pdbx_seq_one_letter_code
_entity_poly.pdbx_strand_id
1 'polypeptide(L)'
;GGNGSEREETRKARPDPEVDLGIVFSTFDHDGDGFITAVELEESLRRLRIAVSAEEAKAMVARVDANSDGLIHIHEFRELYDSIPKKRKH
;
A
#
# COMPACT_ATOMS: atom_id res chain seq x y z
N GLY A 1 15.55 22.49 32.37
CA GLY A 1 16.14 22.02 31.10
C GLY A 1 15.25 20.94 30.56
N GLY A 2 14.52 21.22 29.49
CA GLY A 2 13.66 20.23 28.84
C GLY A 2 13.67 20.55 27.35
N ASN A 3 14.42 19.79 26.57
CA ASN A 3 14.33 19.82 25.12
C ASN A 3 14.89 18.51 24.56
N GLY A 4 14.17 17.93 23.61
CA GLY A 4 14.69 16.86 22.75
C GLY A 4 14.09 15.48 23.02
N SER A 5 12.81 15.30 22.68
CA SER A 5 12.26 13.98 22.34
C SER A 5 11.10 14.15 21.35
N GLU A 6 11.35 14.88 20.26
CA GLU A 6 10.56 14.71 19.03
C GLU A 6 11.03 13.40 18.39
N ARG A 7 10.45 12.28 18.81
CA ARG A 7 10.54 11.02 18.07
C ARG A 7 9.28 10.88 17.25
N GLU A 8 9.44 11.14 15.96
CA GLU A 8 8.60 10.72 14.83
C GLU A 8 7.32 9.98 15.23
N GLU A 9 6.27 10.75 15.51
CA GLU A 9 4.90 10.28 15.32
C GLU A 9 4.69 10.13 13.82
N THR A 10 5.10 8.97 13.29
CA THR A 10 4.66 8.48 11.99
C THR A 10 3.13 8.51 12.03
N ARG A 11 2.57 9.51 11.36
CA ARG A 11 1.12 9.72 11.27
C ARG A 11 0.54 8.45 10.67
N LYS A 12 0.06 7.53 11.50
CA LYS A 12 -0.86 6.47 11.08
C LYS A 12 -2.03 7.20 10.44
N ALA A 13 -1.99 7.32 9.11
CA ALA A 13 -3.13 7.71 8.31
C ALA A 13 -4.21 6.68 8.68
N ARG A 14 -5.15 7.09 9.52
CA ARG A 14 -6.28 6.24 9.86
C ARG A 14 -6.95 5.92 8.52
N PRO A 15 -7.15 4.64 8.16
CA PRO A 15 -7.90 4.32 6.96
C PRO A 15 -9.24 5.04 7.05
N ASP A 16 -9.61 5.74 5.99
CA ASP A 16 -10.94 6.31 5.88
C ASP A 16 -11.92 5.14 6.08
N PRO A 17 -12.77 5.16 7.12
CA PRO A 17 -13.66 4.05 7.41
C PRO A 17 -14.69 3.81 6.30
N GLU A 18 -14.80 4.74 5.35
CA GLU A 18 -15.68 4.68 4.19
C GLU A 18 -15.02 4.05 2.96
N VAL A 19 -13.71 3.83 2.96
CA VAL A 19 -13.05 3.18 1.84
C VAL A 19 -13.24 1.67 1.94
N ASP A 20 -14.10 1.16 1.06
CA ASP A 20 -14.22 -0.27 0.83
C ASP A 20 -12.89 -0.78 0.23
N LEU A 21 -12.10 -1.45 1.07
CA LEU A 21 -10.83 -2.05 0.66
C LEU A 21 -11.02 -2.99 -0.53
N GLY A 22 -12.18 -3.64 -0.68
CA GLY A 22 -12.50 -4.48 -1.83
C GLY A 22 -12.57 -3.68 -3.13
N ILE A 23 -13.20 -2.50 -3.12
CA ILE A 23 -13.27 -1.64 -4.32
C ILE A 23 -11.87 -1.17 -4.73
N VAL A 24 -11.05 -0.77 -3.75
CA VAL A 24 -9.68 -0.37 -4.02
C VAL A 24 -8.89 -1.58 -4.50
N PHE A 25 -8.99 -2.71 -3.83
CA PHE A 25 -8.31 -3.96 -4.19
C PHE A 25 -8.60 -4.34 -5.64
N SER A 26 -9.87 -4.34 -6.08
CA SER A 26 -10.24 -4.58 -7.49
C SER A 26 -9.74 -3.53 -8.49
N THR A 27 -9.23 -2.40 -8.03
CA THR A 27 -8.53 -1.44 -8.92
C THR A 27 -7.08 -1.86 -9.15
N PHE A 28 -6.49 -2.57 -8.18
CA PHE A 28 -5.12 -3.06 -8.23
C PHE A 28 -5.04 -4.47 -8.82
N ASP A 29 -5.95 -5.36 -8.43
CA ASP A 29 -6.15 -6.70 -8.97
C ASP A 29 -6.74 -6.59 -10.38
N HIS A 30 -5.93 -6.89 -11.39
CA HIS A 30 -6.29 -6.69 -12.80
C HIS A 30 -6.91 -7.94 -13.42
N ASP A 31 -6.53 -9.12 -12.96
CA ASP A 31 -7.05 -10.39 -13.44
C ASP A 31 -8.25 -10.91 -12.63
N GLY A 32 -8.50 -10.33 -11.45
CA GLY A 32 -9.62 -10.65 -10.58
C GLY A 32 -9.42 -11.96 -9.81
N ASP A 33 -8.18 -12.39 -9.62
CA ASP A 33 -7.86 -13.66 -8.95
C ASP A 33 -7.99 -13.59 -7.41
N GLY A 34 -8.16 -12.38 -6.87
CA GLY A 34 -8.29 -12.11 -5.43
C GLY A 34 -6.96 -11.85 -4.73
N PHE A 35 -5.87 -11.71 -5.48
CA PHE A 35 -4.52 -11.40 -5.03
C PHE A 35 -3.94 -10.27 -5.90
N ILE A 36 -2.89 -9.61 -5.41
CA ILE A 36 -2.18 -8.60 -6.20
C ILE A 36 -0.73 -9.01 -6.30
N THR A 37 -0.27 -9.24 -7.52
CA THR A 37 1.13 -9.53 -7.80
C THR A 37 1.99 -8.26 -7.75
N ALA A 38 3.31 -8.41 -7.61
CA ALA A 38 4.24 -7.28 -7.71
C ALA A 38 4.11 -6.52 -9.04
N VAL A 39 3.74 -7.21 -10.12
CA VAL A 39 3.55 -6.62 -11.45
C VAL A 39 2.30 -5.74 -11.47
N GLU A 40 1.16 -6.27 -11.01
CA GLU A 40 -0.09 -5.52 -10.94
C GLU A 40 0.00 -4.32 -10.00
N LEU A 41 0.72 -4.49 -8.88
CA LEU A 41 1.03 -3.39 -7.98
C LEU A 41 1.83 -2.30 -8.70
N GLU A 42 2.89 -2.66 -9.42
CA GLU A 42 3.69 -1.71 -10.20
C GLU A 42 2.82 -0.95 -11.21
N GLU A 43 2.03 -1.67 -12.00
CA GLU A 43 1.15 -1.08 -13.01
C GLU A 43 0.14 -0.12 -12.39
N SER A 44 -0.48 -0.51 -11.28
CA SER A 44 -1.46 0.29 -10.55
C SER A 44 -0.84 1.54 -9.94
N LEU A 45 0.34 1.43 -9.34
CA LEU A 45 1.09 2.58 -8.82
C LEU A 45 1.48 3.55 -9.95
N ARG A 46 1.90 3.03 -11.11
CA ARG A 46 2.18 3.85 -12.30
C ARG A 46 0.92 4.58 -12.80
N ARG A 47 -0.26 3.93 -12.78
CA ARG A 47 -1.55 4.58 -13.09
C ARG A 47 -1.87 5.72 -12.13
N LEU A 48 -1.52 5.57 -10.85
CA LEU A 48 -1.63 6.61 -9.83
C LEU A 48 -0.57 7.73 -9.95
N ARG A 49 0.22 7.74 -11.03
CA ARG A 49 1.34 8.66 -11.28
C ARG A 49 2.44 8.56 -10.22
N ILE A 50 2.53 7.41 -9.54
CA ILE A 50 3.62 7.07 -8.63
C ILE A 50 4.61 6.23 -9.45
N ALA A 51 5.77 6.80 -9.74
CA ALA A 51 6.83 6.07 -10.42
C ALA A 51 7.46 5.11 -9.41
N VAL A 52 7.30 3.81 -9.65
CA VAL A 52 7.99 2.76 -8.90
C VAL A 52 8.69 1.84 -9.89
N SER A 53 9.86 1.35 -9.50
CA SER A 53 10.57 0.28 -10.23
C SER A 53 10.05 -1.10 -9.82
N ALA A 54 10.32 -2.12 -10.63
CA ALA A 54 9.98 -3.50 -10.30
C ALA A 54 10.62 -3.97 -8.98
N GLU A 55 11.81 -3.47 -8.64
CA GLU A 55 12.49 -3.75 -7.37
C GLU A 55 11.77 -3.10 -6.19
N GLU A 56 11.33 -1.85 -6.34
CA GLU A 56 10.53 -1.16 -5.32
C GLU A 56 9.17 -1.82 -5.13
N ALA A 57 8.47 -2.18 -6.21
CA ALA A 57 7.20 -2.89 -6.13
C ALA A 57 7.37 -4.22 -5.40
N LYS A 58 8.40 -5.00 -5.72
CA LYS A 58 8.75 -6.24 -4.99
C LYS A 58 9.07 -5.97 -3.53
N ALA A 59 9.81 -4.92 -3.20
CA ALA A 59 10.11 -4.55 -1.82
C ALA A 59 8.84 -4.13 -1.05
N MET A 60 7.88 -3.49 -1.73
CA MET A 60 6.59 -3.14 -1.15
C MET A 60 5.74 -4.37 -0.89
N VAL A 61 5.67 -5.31 -1.84
CA VAL A 61 5.02 -6.61 -1.66
C VAL A 61 5.67 -7.34 -0.48
N ALA A 62 6.98 -7.56 -0.52
CA ALA A 62 7.71 -8.29 0.51
C ALA A 62 7.60 -7.67 1.92
N ARG A 63 7.26 -6.38 2.03
CA ARG A 63 7.05 -5.71 3.31
C ARG A 63 5.69 -6.05 3.94
N VAL A 64 4.66 -6.28 3.13
CA VAL A 64 3.28 -6.54 3.59
C VAL A 64 2.88 -8.01 3.45
N ASP A 65 3.61 -8.75 2.63
CA ASP A 65 3.51 -10.18 2.39
C ASP A 65 3.93 -10.95 3.65
N ALA A 66 2.95 -11.25 4.49
CA ALA A 66 3.13 -11.91 5.77
C ALA A 66 3.21 -13.44 5.61
N ASN A 67 2.59 -13.98 4.56
CA ASN A 67 2.63 -15.41 4.25
C ASN A 67 3.83 -15.79 3.35
N SER A 68 4.57 -14.81 2.85
CA SER A 68 5.76 -14.96 1.99
C SER A 68 5.49 -15.75 0.71
N ASP A 69 4.30 -15.60 0.12
CA ASP A 69 3.97 -16.22 -1.16
C ASP A 69 4.20 -15.32 -2.38
N GLY A 70 4.64 -14.07 -2.14
CA GLY A 70 4.91 -13.09 -3.18
C GLY A 70 3.66 -12.45 -3.77
N LEU A 71 2.50 -12.67 -3.14
CA LEU A 71 1.20 -12.11 -3.51
C LEU A 71 0.65 -11.27 -2.35
N ILE A 72 -0.08 -10.21 -2.67
CA ILE A 72 -0.75 -9.41 -1.65
C ILE A 72 -2.21 -9.83 -1.58
N HIS A 73 -2.60 -10.39 -0.45
CA HIS A 73 -3.98 -10.74 -0.16
C HIS A 73 -4.77 -9.50 0.27
N ILE A 74 -6.10 -9.55 0.17
CA ILE A 74 -6.98 -8.46 0.65
C ILE A 74 -6.70 -8.06 2.12
N HIS A 75 -6.28 -9.01 2.96
CA HIS A 75 -5.96 -8.76 4.37
C HIS A 75 -4.58 -8.06 4.56
N GLU A 76 -3.62 -8.32 3.66
CA GLU A 76 -2.29 -7.70 3.63
C GLU A 76 -2.33 -6.34 2.93
N PHE A 77 -3.21 -6.19 1.93
CA PHE A 77 -3.40 -4.97 1.16
C PHE A 77 -3.72 -3.75 2.02
N ARG A 78 -4.41 -3.94 3.16
CA ARG A 78 -4.70 -2.85 4.09
C ARG A 78 -3.43 -2.15 4.56
N GLU A 79 -2.40 -2.90 4.91
CA GLU A 79 -1.15 -2.33 5.40
C GLU A 79 -0.40 -1.58 4.29
N LEU A 80 -0.44 -2.13 3.07
CA LEU A 80 0.08 -1.46 1.88
C LEU A 80 -0.66 -0.13 1.65
N TYR A 81 -2.00 -0.16 1.63
CA TYR A 81 -2.85 0.98 1.36
C TYR A 81 -2.67 2.11 2.40
N ASP A 82 -2.49 1.75 3.68
CA ASP A 82 -2.19 2.69 4.75
C ASP A 82 -0.79 3.32 4.60
N SER A 83 0.15 2.59 3.99
CA SER A 83 1.52 3.08 3.74
C SER A 83 1.65 3.94 2.48
N ILE A 84 0.71 3.85 1.53
CA ILE A 84 0.72 4.69 0.32
C ILE A 84 0.33 6.12 0.73
N PRO A 85 1.21 7.12 0.52
CA PRO A 85 0.93 8.49 0.91
C PRO A 85 -0.22 9.05 0.08
N LYS A 86 -1.42 9.09 0.66
CA LYS A 86 -2.57 9.75 0.03
C LYS A 86 -2.29 11.25 -0.04
N LYS A 87 -2.32 11.83 -1.24
CA LYS A 87 -2.31 13.29 -1.40
C LYS A 87 -3.50 13.85 -0.61
N ARG A 88 -3.23 14.45 0.54
CA ARG A 88 -4.21 15.20 1.32
C ARG A 88 -4.71 16.30 0.39
N LYS A 89 -5.97 16.26 -0.03
CA LYS A 89 -6.61 17.45 -0.60
C LYS A 89 -6.56 18.53 0.48
N HIS A 90 -6.05 19.70 0.09
CA HIS A 90 -6.11 20.94 0.86
C HIS A 90 -7.57 21.31 1.12
#